data_AF-B9TK74-F1
#
_entry.id   AF-B9TK74-F1
#
_cell.length_a   1.000
_cell.length_b   1.000
_cell.length_c   1.000
_cell.angle_alpha   90.00
_cell.angle_beta   90.00
_cell.angle_gamma   90.00
#
_symmetry.space_group_name_H-M   'P 1'
#
loop_
_entity.id
_entity.type
_entity.pdbx_description
1 polymer ?
#
loop_
_entity_poly.entity_id
_entity_poly.type
_entity_poly.pdbx_seq_one_letter_code
_entity_poly.pdbx_strand_id
1 'polypeptide(L)'
;MGPALTSMPVSEYFHHRHELHVNGSIWTIKYELMLYALLLGAGMCGLFRFKQVAAAVLLTVIVVCMSWPDLITTIGLPNINKGGQLPAFFAFGSLLALYKERVRIDGRLCVGLAVIAFAVRHGPAFEFVFLPAFFIAALWMMSLDVVKILHLPGDFSYGVYVFGWPVQNTFANLFPKSGIHTNQIMTFACAFSLAVISWFLIEKPCIALGQKIPDRLRRRKMSADAEAGKATVMR
;
A
#
# COMPACT_ATOMS: atom_id res chain seq x y z
N MET A 1 -1.85 22.18 31.70
CA MET A 1 -2.70 20.97 31.63
C MET A 1 -3.73 21.21 30.53
N GLY A 2 -3.45 20.74 29.32
CA GLY A 2 -4.40 20.88 28.20
C GLY A 2 -5.62 19.99 28.44
N PRO A 3 -6.83 20.36 27.97
CA PRO A 3 -8.01 19.54 28.14
C PRO A 3 -7.77 18.15 27.52
N ALA A 4 -8.29 17.13 28.19
CA ALA A 4 -8.20 15.76 27.71
C ALA A 4 -8.81 15.68 26.30
N LEU A 5 -8.04 15.18 25.34
CA LEU A 5 -8.43 14.98 23.94
C LEU A 5 -9.75 14.18 23.78
N THR A 6 -10.21 13.51 24.84
CA THR A 6 -11.48 12.77 24.89
C THR A 6 -12.74 13.64 25.02
N SER A 7 -12.64 14.93 25.37
CA SER A 7 -13.82 15.79 25.59
C SER A 7 -14.15 16.73 24.42
N MET A 8 -13.34 16.76 23.37
CA MET A 8 -13.59 17.62 22.21
C MET A 8 -14.64 16.98 21.28
N PRO A 9 -15.61 17.76 20.76
CA PRO A 9 -16.53 17.30 19.72
C PRO A 9 -15.75 16.74 18.54
N VAL A 10 -16.20 15.62 17.99
CA VAL A 10 -15.48 14.94 16.90
C VAL A 10 -15.32 15.86 15.69
N SER A 11 -16.29 16.75 15.44
CA SER A 11 -16.23 17.77 14.39
C SER A 11 -15.06 18.74 14.54
N GLU A 12 -14.69 19.13 15.76
CA GLU A 12 -13.67 20.15 16.03
C GLU A 12 -12.25 19.63 15.70
N TYR A 13 -12.03 18.32 15.84
CA TYR A 13 -10.80 17.65 15.37
C TYR A 13 -10.60 17.73 13.86
N PHE A 14 -11.67 17.61 13.09
CA PHE A 14 -11.61 17.64 11.63
C PHE A 14 -11.58 19.08 11.10
N HIS A 15 -12.23 20.04 11.78
CA HIS A 15 -12.20 21.45 11.39
C HIS A 15 -10.85 22.16 11.62
N HIS A 16 -10.00 21.69 12.54
CA HIS A 16 -8.68 22.30 12.73
C HIS A 16 -7.66 21.92 11.63
N ARG A 17 -8.00 20.98 10.72
CA ARG A 17 -7.19 20.59 9.56
C ARG A 17 -7.89 20.89 8.23
N HIS A 18 -8.31 22.14 8.01
CA HIS A 18 -8.75 22.60 6.69
C HIS A 18 -7.57 22.72 5.71
N GLU A 19 -6.95 21.59 5.35
CA GLU A 19 -6.41 21.42 4.02
C GLU A 19 -7.50 20.74 3.20
N LEU A 20 -7.89 21.34 2.08
CA LEU A 20 -8.95 20.94 1.15
C LEU A 20 -8.68 19.57 0.50
N HIS A 21 -8.64 18.51 1.30
CA HIS A 21 -8.52 17.14 0.83
C HIS A 21 -9.92 16.54 0.76
N VAL A 22 -10.42 16.34 -0.46
CA VAL A 22 -11.69 15.64 -0.73
C VAL A 22 -11.65 14.19 -0.19
N ASN A 23 -10.46 13.60 -0.09
CA ASN A 23 -10.25 12.31 0.53
C ASN A 23 -8.86 12.21 1.15
N GLY A 24 -8.79 12.22 2.49
CA GLY A 24 -7.54 12.13 3.25
C GLY A 24 -6.87 10.75 3.22
N SER A 25 -7.50 9.71 2.66
CA SER A 25 -6.87 8.40 2.44
C SER A 25 -6.13 8.33 1.10
N ILE A 26 -6.64 9.00 0.06
CA ILE A 26 -6.17 8.84 -1.34
C ILE A 26 -4.73 9.34 -1.57
N TRP A 27 -4.18 10.19 -0.71
CA TRP A 27 -2.87 10.83 -0.95
C TRP A 27 -1.72 9.84 -1.18
N THR A 28 -1.73 8.65 -0.56
CA THR A 28 -0.69 7.62 -0.73
C THR A 28 -0.70 6.97 -2.11
N ILE A 29 -1.82 6.97 -2.82
CA ILE A 29 -1.93 6.31 -4.13
C ILE A 29 -1.03 6.96 -5.19
N LYS A 30 -0.80 8.28 -5.08
CA LYS A 30 0.08 9.02 -5.99
C LYS A 30 1.52 8.55 -5.84
N TYR A 31 1.96 8.34 -4.59
CA TYR A 31 3.27 7.79 -4.28
C TYR A 31 3.44 6.38 -4.83
N GLU A 32 2.44 5.53 -4.58
CA GLU A 32 2.45 4.15 -5.04
C GLU A 32 2.60 4.06 -6.57
N LEU A 33 1.79 4.82 -7.33
CA LEU A 33 1.86 4.83 -8.79
C LEU A 33 3.24 5.27 -9.30
N MET A 34 3.83 6.32 -8.71
CA MET A 34 5.17 6.78 -9.09
C MET A 34 6.25 5.73 -8.79
N LEU A 35 6.18 5.09 -7.63
CA LEU A 35 7.15 4.06 -7.23
C LEU A 35 7.06 2.83 -8.13
N TYR A 36 5.86 2.39 -8.51
CA TYR A 36 5.70 1.33 -9.51
C TYR A 36 6.20 1.74 -10.89
N ALA A 37 5.98 2.98 -11.33
CA ALA A 37 6.52 3.46 -12.60
C ALA A 37 8.06 3.49 -12.60
N LEU A 38 8.68 3.94 -11.51
CA LEU A 38 10.13 3.91 -11.32
C LEU A 38 10.67 2.48 -11.28
N LEU A 39 10.01 1.58 -10.54
CA LEU A 39 10.37 0.17 -10.47
C LEU A 39 10.29 -0.50 -11.85
N LEU A 40 9.24 -0.21 -12.61
CA LEU A 40 9.06 -0.69 -13.98
C LEU A 40 10.18 -0.17 -14.89
N GLY A 41 10.48 1.13 -14.84
CA GLY A 41 11.57 1.73 -15.60
C GLY A 41 12.94 1.11 -15.26
N ALA A 42 13.23 0.93 -13.97
CA ALA A 42 14.45 0.25 -13.52
C ALA A 42 14.52 -1.20 -14.01
N GLY A 43 13.38 -1.91 -14.03
CA GLY A 43 13.29 -3.25 -14.58
C GLY A 43 13.51 -3.32 -16.08
N MET A 44 12.97 -2.37 -16.85
CA MET A 44 13.18 -2.26 -18.29
C MET A 44 14.64 -1.95 -18.64
N CYS A 45 15.33 -1.14 -17.82
CA CYS A 45 16.77 -0.88 -17.95
C CYS A 45 17.66 -2.08 -17.54
N GLY A 46 17.06 -3.17 -17.05
CA GLY A 46 17.80 -4.39 -16.68
C GLY A 46 18.45 -4.35 -15.30
N LEU A 47 18.09 -3.41 -14.42
CA LEU A 47 18.69 -3.30 -13.08
C LEU A 47 18.56 -4.61 -12.28
N PHE A 48 17.41 -5.29 -12.38
CA PHE A 48 17.15 -6.54 -11.67
C PHE A 48 17.90 -7.76 -12.23
N ARG A 49 18.61 -7.63 -13.37
CA ARG A 49 19.52 -8.67 -13.87
C ARG A 49 20.70 -8.88 -12.92
N PHE A 50 21.13 -7.82 -12.24
CA PHE A 50 22.20 -7.85 -11.24
C PHE A 50 21.62 -7.70 -9.83
N LYS A 51 21.17 -8.81 -9.23
CA LYS A 51 20.47 -8.80 -7.93
C LYS A 51 21.22 -8.03 -6.83
N GLN A 52 22.56 -8.07 -6.81
CA GLN A 52 23.37 -7.32 -5.84
C GLN A 52 23.31 -5.82 -6.05
N VAL A 53 23.36 -5.35 -7.30
CA VAL A 53 23.25 -3.93 -7.64
C VAL A 53 21.84 -3.43 -7.31
N ALA A 54 20.81 -4.17 -7.70
CA ALA A 54 19.43 -3.85 -7.35
C ALA A 54 19.24 -3.79 -5.82
N ALA A 55 19.81 -4.74 -5.08
CA ALA A 55 19.77 -4.74 -3.61
C ALA A 55 20.48 -3.52 -3.01
N ALA A 56 21.67 -3.16 -3.52
CA ALA A 56 22.39 -1.98 -3.07
C ALA A 56 21.60 -0.69 -3.33
N VAL A 57 20.98 -0.55 -4.51
CA VAL A 57 20.11 0.60 -4.82
C VAL A 57 18.92 0.66 -3.86
N LEU A 58 18.22 -0.46 -3.65
CA LEU A 58 17.06 -0.52 -2.73
C LEU A 58 17.47 -0.20 -1.29
N LEU A 59 18.61 -0.70 -0.82
CA LEU A 59 19.16 -0.39 0.51
C LEU A 59 19.50 1.10 0.63
N THR A 60 20.11 1.70 -0.39
CA THR A 60 20.37 3.14 -0.42
C THR A 60 19.07 3.94 -0.32
N VAL A 61 18.03 3.56 -1.06
CA VAL A 61 16.70 4.21 -0.96
C VAL A 61 16.15 4.11 0.45
N ILE A 62 16.23 2.92 1.09
CA ILE A 62 15.78 2.74 2.48
C ILE A 62 16.53 3.68 3.42
N VAL A 63 17.86 3.68 3.40
CA VAL A 63 18.68 4.50 4.31
C VAL A 63 18.44 5.99 4.09
N VAL A 64 18.42 6.44 2.83
CA VAL A 64 18.25 7.85 2.49
C VAL A 64 16.86 8.35 2.88
N CYS A 65 15.79 7.63 2.52
CA CYS A 65 14.42 8.06 2.81
C CYS A 65 14.06 7.94 4.30
N MET A 66 14.74 7.05 5.05
CA MET A 66 14.58 6.99 6.51
C MET A 66 15.36 8.10 7.25
N SER A 67 16.54 8.47 6.75
CA SER A 67 17.41 9.46 7.42
C SER A 67 17.09 10.91 7.02
N TRP A 68 16.69 11.12 5.76
CA TRP A 68 16.35 12.44 5.20
C TRP A 68 15.01 12.38 4.44
N PRO A 69 13.89 12.19 5.14
CA PRO A 69 12.58 12.07 4.52
C PRO A 69 12.17 13.32 3.72
N ASP A 70 12.72 14.49 4.03
CA ASP A 70 12.39 15.75 3.35
C ASP A 70 12.88 15.84 1.90
N LEU A 71 13.85 15.00 1.51
CA LEU A 71 14.38 14.95 0.14
C LEU A 71 13.29 14.60 -0.89
N ILE A 72 12.20 13.97 -0.44
CA ILE A 72 11.06 13.60 -1.28
C ILE A 72 10.26 14.81 -1.76
N THR A 73 10.27 15.92 -1.00
CA THR A 73 9.64 17.16 -1.46
C THR A 73 10.33 17.72 -2.69
N THR A 74 11.64 17.48 -2.81
CA THR A 74 12.48 17.95 -3.93
C THR A 74 12.16 17.22 -5.25
N ILE A 75 11.59 16.02 -5.20
CA ILE A 75 11.15 15.27 -6.40
C ILE A 75 9.67 15.53 -6.77
N GLY A 76 9.05 16.57 -6.20
CA GLY A 76 7.69 17.01 -6.56
C GLY A 76 6.56 16.27 -5.84
N LEU A 77 6.87 15.54 -4.77
CA LEU A 77 5.90 14.79 -3.97
C LEU A 77 5.65 15.49 -2.61
N PRO A 78 4.41 15.87 -2.27
CA PRO A 78 4.12 16.65 -1.06
C PRO A 78 4.29 15.82 0.23
N ASN A 79 5.31 16.11 1.04
CA ASN A 79 5.62 15.38 2.29
C ASN A 79 4.60 15.67 3.42
N ILE A 80 3.40 15.10 3.28
CA ILE A 80 2.33 15.17 4.27
C ILE A 80 2.53 14.02 5.26
N ASN A 81 2.55 14.30 6.58
CA ASN A 81 2.52 13.29 7.66
C ASN A 81 3.50 12.10 7.50
N LYS A 82 4.78 12.38 7.16
CA LYS A 82 5.85 11.40 6.88
C LYS A 82 5.84 10.71 5.51
N GLY A 83 5.19 11.29 4.50
CA GLY A 83 5.25 10.83 3.10
C GLY A 83 6.67 10.57 2.57
N GLY A 84 7.67 11.28 3.09
CA GLY A 84 9.09 11.08 2.84
C GLY A 84 9.64 9.66 3.10
N GLN A 85 8.97 8.90 3.97
CA GLN A 85 9.38 7.56 4.35
C GLN A 85 8.75 6.46 3.46
N LEU A 86 7.72 6.80 2.67
CA LEU A 86 6.97 5.82 1.86
C LEU A 86 7.85 5.04 0.86
N PRO A 87 8.82 5.64 0.16
CA PRO A 87 9.71 4.88 -0.72
C PRO A 87 10.62 3.91 0.02
N ALA A 88 11.00 4.19 1.27
CA ALA A 88 11.74 3.21 2.08
C ALA A 88 10.87 1.97 2.32
N PHE A 89 9.57 2.15 2.58
CA PHE A 89 8.64 1.04 2.81
C PHE A 89 8.46 0.20 1.55
N PHE A 90 8.29 0.86 0.41
CA PHE A 90 8.19 0.22 -0.89
C PHE A 90 9.48 -0.50 -1.29
N ALA A 91 10.65 0.12 -1.05
CA ALA A 91 11.95 -0.46 -1.33
C ALA A 91 12.22 -1.68 -0.45
N PHE A 92 11.81 -1.66 0.82
CA PHE A 92 11.88 -2.82 1.71
C PHE A 92 11.06 -4.00 1.18
N GLY A 93 9.80 -3.76 0.79
CA GLY A 93 8.97 -4.78 0.16
C GLY A 93 9.56 -5.32 -1.14
N SER A 94 10.11 -4.43 -1.98
CA SER A 94 10.79 -4.79 -3.22
C SER A 94 12.05 -5.64 -2.97
N LEU A 95 12.81 -5.34 -1.92
CA LEU A 95 14.00 -6.10 -1.52
C LEU A 95 13.62 -7.50 -1.02
N LEU A 96 12.56 -7.61 -0.23
CA LEU A 96 12.00 -8.92 0.16
C LEU A 96 11.55 -9.71 -1.07
N ALA A 97 10.86 -9.07 -2.02
CA ALA A 97 10.43 -9.71 -3.26
C ALA A 97 11.63 -10.18 -4.13
N LEU A 98 12.71 -9.40 -4.18
CA LEU A 98 13.94 -9.74 -4.92
C LEU A 98 14.62 -11.02 -4.37
N TYR A 99 14.55 -11.23 -3.05
CA TYR A 99 15.12 -12.38 -2.36
C TYR A 99 14.07 -13.38 -1.83
N LYS A 100 12.85 -13.37 -2.38
CA LYS A 100 11.73 -14.19 -1.89
C LYS A 100 12.02 -15.69 -1.78
N GLU A 101 12.93 -16.22 -2.62
CA GLU A 101 13.32 -17.63 -2.62
C GLU A 101 14.26 -18.00 -1.46
N ARG A 102 14.96 -17.03 -0.90
CA ARG A 102 15.94 -17.22 0.19
C ARG A 102 15.38 -16.80 1.55
N VAL A 103 14.50 -15.82 1.58
CA VAL A 103 13.95 -15.30 2.83
C VAL A 103 12.88 -16.26 3.35
N ARG A 104 13.15 -16.88 4.50
CA ARG A 104 12.15 -17.63 5.27
C ARG A 104 11.64 -16.75 6.40
N ILE A 105 10.34 -16.50 6.42
CA ILE A 105 9.69 -15.71 7.45
C ILE A 105 9.11 -16.67 8.49
N ASP A 106 9.81 -16.81 9.62
CA ASP A 106 9.40 -17.65 10.73
C ASP A 106 8.97 -16.81 11.95
N GLY A 107 8.17 -17.39 12.83
CA GLY A 107 7.76 -16.73 14.08
C GLY A 107 8.94 -16.34 14.96
N ARG A 108 10.04 -17.11 14.92
CA ARG A 108 11.29 -16.78 15.64
C ARG A 108 11.92 -15.48 15.15
N LEU A 109 11.90 -15.23 13.84
CA LEU A 109 12.39 -13.99 13.26
C LEU A 109 11.53 -12.81 13.73
N CYS A 110 10.21 -12.97 13.73
CA CYS A 110 9.28 -11.94 14.19
C CYS A 110 9.52 -11.58 15.66
N VAL A 111 9.65 -12.60 16.54
CA VAL A 111 9.94 -12.40 17.96
C VAL A 111 11.30 -11.76 18.15
N GLY A 112 12.34 -12.22 17.45
CA GLY A 112 13.68 -11.64 17.53
C GLY A 112 13.69 -10.16 17.16
N LEU A 113 13.05 -9.80 16.03
CA LEU A 113 12.93 -8.41 15.60
C LEU A 113 12.11 -7.56 16.58
N ALA A 114 11.02 -8.12 17.14
CA ALA A 114 10.22 -7.43 18.15
C ALA A 114 11.01 -7.16 19.44
N VAL A 115 11.83 -8.11 19.89
CA VAL A 115 12.72 -7.94 21.05
C VAL A 115 13.78 -6.88 20.79
N ILE A 116 14.41 -6.89 19.62
CA ILE A 116 15.39 -5.85 19.25
C ILE A 116 14.71 -4.48 19.20
N ALA A 117 13.55 -4.37 18.54
CA ALA A 117 12.78 -3.12 18.49
C ALA A 117 12.42 -2.62 19.90
N PHE A 118 12.02 -3.52 20.80
CA PHE A 118 11.74 -3.17 22.19
C PHE A 118 12.99 -2.68 22.94
N ALA A 119 14.15 -3.32 22.71
CA ALA A 119 15.42 -2.92 23.32
C ALA A 119 15.87 -1.53 22.87
N VAL A 120 15.71 -1.20 21.58
CA VAL A 120 16.11 0.10 21.02
C VAL A 120 15.01 1.17 21.07
N ARG A 121 13.90 0.94 21.78
CA ARG A 121 12.67 1.76 21.72
C ARG A 121 12.83 3.26 21.98
N HIS A 122 13.87 3.64 22.72
CA HIS A 122 14.14 5.04 23.08
C HIS A 122 15.18 5.71 22.19
N GLY A 123 15.78 4.97 21.26
CA GLY A 123 16.83 5.46 20.38
C GLY A 123 16.34 5.77 18.96
N PRO A 124 17.13 6.51 18.17
CA PRO A 124 16.82 6.79 16.76
C PRO A 124 16.82 5.51 15.91
N ALA A 125 17.49 4.45 16.37
CA ALA A 125 17.47 3.13 15.75
C ALA A 125 16.10 2.43 15.83
N PHE A 126 15.18 2.91 16.68
CA PHE A 126 13.86 2.29 16.83
C PHE A 126 13.10 2.25 15.51
N GLU A 127 13.00 3.37 14.77
CA GLU A 127 12.24 3.41 13.52
C GLU A 127 12.79 2.42 12.49
N PHE A 128 14.12 2.27 12.41
CA PHE A 128 14.80 1.36 11.49
C PHE A 128 14.58 -0.12 11.80
N VAL A 129 14.37 -0.49 13.07
CA VAL A 129 14.14 -1.89 13.48
C VAL A 129 12.66 -2.21 13.55
N PHE A 130 11.87 -1.29 14.11
CA PHE A 130 10.43 -1.45 14.27
C PHE A 130 9.73 -1.67 12.93
N LEU A 131 10.14 -0.95 11.90
CA LEU A 131 9.50 -1.04 10.59
C LEU A 131 9.65 -2.43 9.93
N PRO A 132 10.87 -2.99 9.75
CA PRO A 132 11.03 -4.38 9.33
C PRO A 132 10.30 -5.36 10.24
N ALA A 133 10.35 -5.15 11.57
CA ALA A 133 9.66 -6.01 12.53
C ALA A 133 8.15 -6.05 12.27
N PHE A 134 7.53 -4.88 12.09
CA PHE A 134 6.10 -4.73 11.84
C PHE A 134 5.68 -5.39 10.53
N PHE A 135 6.39 -5.12 9.43
CA PHE A 135 6.04 -5.70 8.13
C PHE A 135 6.29 -7.20 8.05
N ILE A 136 7.42 -7.69 8.58
CA ILE A 136 7.71 -9.12 8.62
C ILE A 136 6.69 -9.85 9.50
N ALA A 137 6.30 -9.26 10.63
CA ALA A 137 5.24 -9.82 11.47
C ALA A 137 3.89 -9.86 10.74
N ALA A 138 3.53 -8.80 10.01
CA ALA A 138 2.30 -8.78 9.21
C ALA A 138 2.30 -9.86 8.12
N LEU A 139 3.40 -10.01 7.38
CA LEU A 139 3.57 -11.06 6.37
C LEU A 139 3.52 -12.47 7.00
N TRP A 140 4.16 -12.63 8.16
CA TRP A 140 4.13 -13.89 8.89
C TRP A 140 2.71 -14.26 9.32
N MET A 141 1.99 -13.32 9.93
CA MET A 141 0.59 -13.52 10.35
C MET A 141 -0.30 -13.91 9.16
N MET A 142 -0.16 -13.23 8.03
CA MET A 142 -0.91 -13.55 6.80
C MET A 142 -0.53 -14.92 6.19
N SER A 143 0.64 -15.45 6.53
CA SER A 143 1.07 -16.78 6.09
C SER A 143 0.59 -17.93 6.98
N LEU A 144 -0.03 -17.63 8.13
CA LEU A 144 -0.62 -18.63 9.03
C LEU A 144 -1.88 -19.25 8.41
N ASP A 145 -2.03 -20.56 8.58
CA ASP A 145 -3.15 -21.30 7.97
C ASP A 145 -4.52 -20.87 8.51
N VAL A 146 -4.60 -20.46 9.77
CA VAL A 146 -5.82 -19.89 10.38
C VAL A 146 -6.33 -18.67 9.61
N VAL A 147 -5.42 -17.82 9.13
CA VAL A 147 -5.76 -16.63 8.36
C VAL A 147 -6.08 -16.98 6.91
N LYS A 148 -5.38 -17.96 6.33
CA LYS A 148 -5.68 -18.45 4.97
C LYS A 148 -7.07 -19.09 4.86
N ILE A 149 -7.57 -19.71 5.94
CA ILE A 149 -8.93 -20.26 5.99
C ILE A 149 -9.99 -19.16 5.80
N LEU A 150 -9.65 -17.92 6.16
CA LEU A 150 -10.48 -16.73 5.97
C LEU A 150 -10.46 -16.29 4.50
N HIS A 151 -11.03 -17.13 3.63
CA HIS A 151 -11.28 -16.78 2.24
C HIS A 151 -12.49 -15.86 2.15
N LEU A 152 -12.24 -14.56 1.97
CA LEU A 152 -13.29 -13.62 1.63
C LEU A 152 -13.73 -13.82 0.17
N PRO A 153 -15.03 -13.65 -0.15
CA PRO A 153 -15.56 -13.82 -1.51
C PRO A 153 -15.13 -12.71 -2.50
N GLY A 154 -14.32 -11.76 -2.04
CA GLY A 154 -13.86 -10.61 -2.81
C GLY A 154 -12.75 -9.85 -2.10
N ASP A 155 -12.09 -8.95 -2.83
CA ASP A 155 -11.12 -8.01 -2.27
C ASP A 155 -11.81 -6.68 -1.92
N PHE A 156 -12.30 -6.61 -0.69
CA PHE A 156 -13.02 -5.42 -0.21
C PHE A 156 -12.09 -4.31 0.28
N SER A 157 -10.78 -4.58 0.38
CA SER A 157 -9.82 -3.67 0.99
C SER A 157 -9.75 -2.33 0.26
N TYR A 158 -9.82 -2.37 -1.07
CA TYR A 158 -9.82 -1.18 -1.91
C TYR A 158 -11.07 -0.32 -1.71
N GLY A 159 -12.27 -0.92 -1.69
CA GLY A 159 -13.50 -0.19 -1.43
C GLY A 159 -13.50 0.47 -0.05
N VAL A 160 -13.03 -0.24 0.99
CA VAL A 160 -12.91 0.33 2.35
C VAL A 160 -11.93 1.50 2.37
N TYR A 161 -10.82 1.42 1.63
CA TYR A 161 -9.85 2.50 1.48
C TYR A 161 -10.44 3.75 0.80
N VAL A 162 -11.25 3.56 -0.24
CA VAL A 162 -11.90 4.67 -0.96
C VAL A 162 -12.99 5.33 -0.11
N PHE A 163 -13.87 4.53 0.51
CA PHE A 163 -15.05 5.04 1.21
C PHE A 163 -14.82 5.38 2.68
N GLY A 164 -13.77 4.87 3.32
CA GLY A 164 -13.55 5.03 4.76
C GLY A 164 -13.51 6.49 5.21
N TRP A 165 -12.63 7.30 4.62
CA TRP A 165 -12.48 8.71 4.98
C TRP A 165 -13.74 9.56 4.73
N PRO A 166 -14.39 9.53 3.54
CA PRO A 166 -15.59 10.34 3.32
C PRO A 166 -16.73 9.92 4.25
N VAL A 167 -16.95 8.62 4.45
CA VAL A 167 -17.98 8.12 5.37
C VAL A 167 -17.69 8.55 6.82
N GLN A 168 -16.43 8.52 7.25
CA GLN A 168 -16.02 8.98 8.57
C GLN A 168 -16.33 10.47 8.80
N ASN A 169 -16.04 11.32 7.81
CA ASN A 169 -16.33 12.74 7.90
C ASN A 169 -17.84 13.00 7.86
N THR A 170 -18.62 12.24 7.09
CA THR A 170 -20.08 12.35 7.11
C THR A 170 -20.63 12.05 8.50
N PHE A 171 -20.21 10.96 9.15
CA PHE A 171 -20.65 10.66 10.52
C PHE A 171 -20.14 11.66 11.55
N ALA A 172 -18.90 12.16 11.40
CA ALA A 172 -18.35 13.19 12.28
C ALA A 172 -19.18 14.49 12.23
N ASN A 173 -19.66 14.87 11.05
CA ASN A 173 -20.46 16.08 10.85
C ASN A 173 -21.93 15.88 11.27
N LEU A 174 -22.54 14.72 11.00
CA LEU A 174 -23.93 14.45 11.37
C LEU A 174 -24.12 14.17 12.85
N PHE A 175 -23.15 13.50 13.49
CA PHE A 175 -23.22 13.08 14.90
C PHE A 175 -21.97 13.53 15.68
N PRO A 176 -21.73 14.84 15.82
CA PRO A 176 -20.49 15.35 16.43
C PRO A 176 -20.31 14.97 17.91
N LYS A 177 -21.40 14.63 18.59
CA LYS A 177 -21.43 14.22 20.01
C LYS A 177 -21.37 12.70 20.23
N SER A 178 -21.32 11.89 19.17
CA SER A 178 -21.37 10.42 19.27
C SER A 178 -20.11 9.78 19.88
N GLY A 179 -19.03 10.56 20.05
CA GLY A 179 -17.74 10.05 20.52
C GLY A 179 -16.97 9.29 19.44
N ILE A 180 -15.67 9.13 19.65
CA ILE A 180 -14.73 8.60 18.63
C ILE A 180 -15.05 7.14 18.28
N HIS A 181 -15.31 6.30 19.29
CA HIS A 181 -15.53 4.86 19.09
C HIS A 181 -16.82 4.58 18.30
N THR A 182 -17.89 5.30 18.60
CA THR A 182 -19.16 5.18 17.86
C THR A 182 -18.97 5.58 16.41
N ASN A 183 -18.26 6.68 16.14
CA ASN A 183 -17.94 7.10 14.78
C ASN A 183 -17.12 6.02 14.05
N GLN A 184 -16.08 5.45 14.68
CA GLN A 184 -15.27 4.39 14.07
C GLN A 184 -16.09 3.15 13.71
N ILE A 185 -16.94 2.67 14.61
CA ILE A 185 -17.78 1.49 14.37
C ILE A 185 -18.78 1.73 13.25
N MET A 186 -19.49 2.88 13.28
CA MET A 186 -20.46 3.23 12.24
C MET A 186 -19.79 3.44 10.88
N THR A 187 -18.62 4.08 10.89
CA THR A 187 -17.81 4.27 9.69
C THR A 187 -17.40 2.94 9.09
N PHE A 188 -16.85 2.04 9.90
CA PHE A 188 -16.41 0.73 9.44
C PHE A 188 -17.58 -0.07 8.86
N ALA A 189 -18.70 -0.15 9.56
CA ALA A 189 -19.88 -0.88 9.09
C ALA A 189 -20.42 -0.33 7.77
N CYS A 190 -20.52 0.99 7.64
CA CYS A 190 -21.04 1.64 6.43
C CYS A 190 -20.05 1.56 5.27
N ALA A 191 -18.78 1.89 5.49
CA ALA A 191 -17.73 1.81 4.47
C ALA A 191 -17.53 0.37 3.98
N PHE A 192 -17.58 -0.63 4.87
CA PHE A 192 -17.52 -2.04 4.48
C PHE A 192 -18.73 -2.45 3.63
N SER A 193 -19.93 -2.03 4.01
CA SER A 193 -21.15 -2.30 3.22
C SER A 193 -21.05 -1.71 1.81
N LEU A 194 -20.58 -0.45 1.70
CA LEU A 194 -20.33 0.20 0.41
C LEU A 194 -19.22 -0.50 -0.39
N ALA A 195 -18.16 -0.95 0.27
CA ALA A 195 -17.08 -1.70 -0.36
C ALA A 195 -17.57 -3.02 -0.96
N VAL A 196 -18.43 -3.75 -0.23
CA VAL A 196 -19.04 -4.99 -0.72
C VAL A 196 -19.91 -4.73 -1.95
N ILE A 197 -20.75 -3.68 -1.90
CA ILE A 197 -21.61 -3.29 -3.04
C ILE A 197 -20.75 -2.90 -4.25
N SER A 198 -19.74 -2.06 -4.04
CA SER A 198 -18.78 -1.64 -5.08
C SER A 198 -18.07 -2.83 -5.71
N TRP A 199 -17.63 -3.79 -4.90
CA TRP A 199 -16.94 -4.97 -5.38
C TRP A 199 -17.76 -5.77 -6.38
N PHE A 200 -19.02 -6.08 -6.03
CA PHE A 200 -19.87 -6.92 -6.88
C PHE A 200 -20.42 -6.18 -8.10
N LEU A 201 -20.70 -4.87 -7.99
CA LEU A 201 -21.31 -4.10 -9.08
C LEU A 201 -20.28 -3.47 -10.04
N ILE A 202 -19.11 -3.09 -9.54
CA ILE A 202 -18.14 -2.28 -10.29
C ILE A 202 -16.81 -3.00 -10.42
N GLU A 203 -16.15 -3.33 -9.31
CA GLU A 203 -14.74 -3.74 -9.33
C GLU A 203 -14.56 -5.10 -9.99
N LYS A 204 -15.33 -6.11 -9.57
CA LYS A 204 -15.24 -7.47 -10.13
C LYS A 204 -15.55 -7.51 -11.64
N PRO A 205 -16.62 -6.86 -12.14
CA PRO A 205 -16.86 -6.75 -13.59
C PRO A 205 -15.74 -6.04 -14.35
N CYS A 206 -15.24 -4.91 -13.84
CA CYS A 206 -14.18 -4.13 -14.49
C CYS A 206 -12.86 -4.91 -14.59
N ILE A 207 -12.45 -5.60 -13.53
CA ILE A 207 -11.26 -6.46 -13.53
C ILE A 207 -11.41 -7.60 -14.54
N ALA A 208 -12.58 -8.26 -14.55
CA ALA A 208 -12.86 -9.35 -15.49
C ALA A 208 -12.85 -8.87 -16.95
N LEU A 209 -13.26 -7.62 -17.21
CA LEU A 209 -13.15 -7.01 -18.54
C LEU A 209 -11.70 -6.70 -18.91
N GLY A 210 -10.94 -6.12 -17.96
CA GLY A 210 -9.53 -5.78 -18.14
C GLY A 210 -8.67 -6.99 -18.51
N GLN A 211 -8.89 -8.13 -17.86
CA GLN A 211 -8.16 -9.38 -18.15
C GLN A 211 -8.40 -9.91 -19.58
N LYS A 212 -9.55 -9.62 -20.20
CA LYS A 212 -9.88 -10.07 -21.57
C LYS A 212 -9.19 -9.25 -22.66
N ILE A 213 -8.71 -8.04 -22.34
CA ILE A 213 -8.10 -7.14 -23.33
C ILE A 213 -6.73 -7.64 -23.81
N PRO A 214 -5.77 -8.00 -22.92
CA PRO A 214 -4.49 -8.58 -23.33
C PRO A 214 -4.65 -9.86 -24.14
N ASP A 215 -5.60 -10.73 -23.78
CA ASP A 215 -5.87 -11.97 -24.51
C ASP A 215 -6.33 -11.72 -25.95
N ARG A 216 -7.17 -10.70 -26.15
CA ARG A 216 -7.61 -10.28 -27.49
C ARG A 216 -6.46 -9.68 -28.30
N LEU A 217 -5.62 -8.87 -27.68
CA LEU A 217 -4.45 -8.27 -28.35
C LEU A 217 -3.41 -9.33 -28.73
N ARG A 218 -3.15 -10.29 -27.85
CA ARG A 218 -2.24 -11.41 -28.09
C ARG A 218 -2.76 -12.31 -29.21
N ARG A 219 -4.06 -12.65 -29.21
CA ARG A 219 -4.68 -13.41 -30.31
C ARG A 219 -4.58 -12.67 -31.65
N ARG A 220 -4.85 -11.35 -31.67
CA ARG A 220 -4.69 -10.53 -32.89
C ARG A 220 -3.25 -10.55 -33.42
N LYS A 221 -2.26 -10.40 -32.54
CA LYS A 221 -0.85 -10.45 -32.93
C LYS A 221 -0.46 -11.82 -33.51
N MET A 222 -0.88 -12.92 -32.88
CA MET A 222 -0.64 -14.28 -33.39
C MET A 222 -1.30 -14.52 -34.75
N SER A 223 -2.52 -14.03 -34.98
CA SER A 223 -3.18 -14.12 -36.29
C SER A 223 -2.45 -13.31 -37.37
N ALA A 224 -2.01 -12.09 -37.05
CA ALA A 224 -1.24 -11.25 -37.97
C ALA A 224 0.12 -11.87 -38.32
N ASP A 225 0.84 -12.42 -37.34
CA ASP A 225 2.12 -13.11 -37.56
C ASP A 225 1.95 -14.38 -38.43
N ALA A 226 0.82 -15.10 -38.26
CA ALA A 226 0.51 -16.29 -39.06
C ALA A 226 0.13 -15.96 -40.51
N GLU A 227 -0.57 -14.84 -40.76
CA GLU A 227 -0.85 -14.35 -42.12
C GLU A 227 0.43 -13.85 -42.82
N ALA A 228 1.30 -13.13 -42.10
CA ALA A 228 2.59 -12.69 -42.61
C ALA A 228 3.50 -13.87 -42.98
N GLY A 229 3.57 -14.90 -42.14
CA GLY A 229 4.34 -16.12 -42.42
C GLY A 229 3.85 -16.89 -43.65
N LYS A 230 2.54 -16.95 -43.88
CA LYS A 230 1.97 -17.56 -45.10
C LYS A 230 2.30 -16.78 -46.36
N ALA A 231 2.31 -15.44 -46.30
CA ALA A 231 2.66 -14.59 -47.44
C ALA A 231 4.15 -14.69 -47.84
N THR A 232 5.04 -14.98 -46.88
CA THR A 232 6.48 -15.19 -47.13
C THR A 232 6.78 -16.55 -47.76
N VAL A 233 6.03 -17.61 -47.41
CA VAL A 233 6.23 -18.97 -47.96
C VAL A 233 5.67 -19.12 -49.38
N MET A 234 4.82 -18.19 -49.83
CA MET A 234 4.18 -18.22 -51.15
C MET A 234 4.96 -17.45 -52.24
N ARG A 235 6.13 -16.88 -51.90
CA ARG A 235 7.09 -16.26 -52.83
C ARG A 235 8.32 -17.14 -53.00
#